data_AF-A0A3M5ZWU4-F1
#
_entry.id   AF-A0A3M5ZWU4-F1
#
_cell.length_a   1.000
_cell.length_b   1.000
_cell.length_c   1.000
_cell.angle_alpha   90.00
_cell.angle_beta   90.00
_cell.angle_gamma   90.00
#
_symmetry.space_group_name_H-M   'P 1'
#
loop_
_entity.id
_entity.type
_entity.pdbx_description
1 polymer ?
#
loop_
_entity_poly.entity_id
_entity_poly.type
_entity_poly.pdbx_seq_one_letter_code
_entity_poly.pdbx_strand_id
1 'polypeptide(L)'
;MLLISHDRDFLDAVVDHIAHVEQRKITLYRGGYSAFERARAERLAQQQQAYEKQQAQRAHMEKYIARFKAQATKARQAQSRIKALERMEELSAAHVDSPFNFVFRESDKISSPLLDLSDARLGYGDKTILEKVKLQLTPGARIGLLGPNGAGKSTLIKNLAGELEPQSGRLVRGENLTVGYFAQHQLDSLDAKATPLLHLQRLAPTEREQTLRDFLGGFDFRGARLDEPVLNFSGGEKARLALALIAWEKPNLLLLDEPTNHLDLEMRLALTMALQEFGGAVLVVSHDRHLLKSTTDDFLLVADGRVQEFDGDLDDYTRWLADYRLRNAPVSTTPVNADKTDKKAQRQQAAALRQQLAPHKREADKLERDLGLVNEKLAKVEEALADSTNYEAANKDKLRDLLAEQAKLKVRESELEDAWMQALELLESMQAELEALS
;
A
#
# COMPACT_ATOMS: atom_id res chain seq x y z
N MET A 1 -1.38 -21.36 -7.09
CA MET A 1 -0.43 -20.42 -7.72
C MET A 1 0.38 -19.77 -6.62
N LEU A 2 1.69 -19.56 -6.79
CA LEU A 2 2.50 -18.80 -5.82
C LEU A 2 3.00 -17.54 -6.50
N LEU A 3 2.66 -16.38 -5.95
CA LEU A 3 3.04 -15.08 -6.50
C LEU A 3 3.63 -14.21 -5.39
N ILE A 4 4.61 -13.38 -5.74
CA ILE A 4 5.22 -12.41 -4.84
C ILE A 4 4.88 -11.03 -5.40
N SER A 5 4.12 -10.24 -4.64
CA SER A 5 3.75 -8.88 -4.98
C SER A 5 3.75 -8.02 -3.72
N HIS A 6 3.92 -6.71 -3.90
CA HIS A 6 3.78 -5.69 -2.87
C HIS A 6 2.57 -4.78 -3.13
N ASP A 7 1.83 -5.02 -4.22
CA ASP A 7 0.61 -4.28 -4.58
C ASP A 7 -0.58 -4.85 -3.82
N ARG A 8 -1.15 -4.04 -2.91
CA ARG A 8 -2.22 -4.45 -2.00
C ARG A 8 -3.52 -4.75 -2.74
N ASP A 9 -3.92 -3.87 -3.66
CA ASP A 9 -5.16 -4.00 -4.42
C ASP A 9 -5.09 -5.22 -5.34
N PHE A 10 -3.94 -5.45 -5.97
CA PHE A 10 -3.71 -6.63 -6.78
C PHE A 10 -3.75 -7.92 -5.96
N LEU A 11 -3.11 -7.93 -4.79
CA LEU A 11 -3.14 -9.09 -3.89
C LEU A 11 -4.57 -9.38 -3.43
N ASP A 12 -5.33 -8.37 -3.01
CA ASP A 12 -6.72 -8.51 -2.59
C ASP A 12 -7.63 -9.07 -3.69
N ALA A 13 -7.35 -8.75 -4.96
CA ALA A 13 -8.17 -9.21 -6.07
C ALA A 13 -7.83 -10.63 -6.55
N VAL A 14 -6.62 -11.14 -6.28
CA VAL A 14 -6.09 -12.35 -6.93
C VAL A 14 -5.83 -13.50 -5.97
N VAL A 15 -5.57 -13.23 -4.68
CA VAL A 15 -5.15 -14.26 -3.72
C VAL A 15 -6.22 -14.59 -2.70
N ASP A 16 -6.30 -15.88 -2.38
CA ASP A 16 -7.16 -16.48 -1.36
C ASP A 16 -6.43 -16.69 -0.03
N HIS A 17 -5.09 -16.69 -0.04
CA HIS A 17 -4.24 -16.85 1.13
C HIS A 17 -3.01 -15.94 1.07
N ILE A 18 -2.58 -15.43 2.23
CA ILE A 18 -1.35 -14.64 2.40
C ILE A 18 -0.35 -15.42 3.25
N ALA A 19 0.81 -15.73 2.68
CA ALA A 19 1.95 -16.27 3.42
C ALA A 19 2.84 -15.13 3.93
N HIS A 20 2.71 -14.77 5.21
CA HIS A 20 3.50 -13.71 5.83
C HIS A 20 4.81 -14.27 6.40
N VAL A 21 5.94 -13.70 5.99
CA VAL A 21 7.28 -14.11 6.44
C VAL A 21 7.81 -13.07 7.41
N GLU A 22 7.96 -13.43 8.69
CA GLU A 22 8.41 -12.54 9.76
C GLU A 22 9.22 -13.35 10.79
N GLN A 23 10.30 -12.77 11.33
CA GLN A 23 11.15 -13.41 12.36
C GLN A 23 11.60 -14.85 12.00
N ARG A 24 11.95 -15.08 10.72
CA ARG A 24 12.34 -16.40 10.18
C ARG A 24 11.24 -17.47 10.29
N LYS A 25 9.98 -17.07 10.40
CA LYS A 25 8.81 -17.94 10.39
C LYS A 25 7.86 -17.53 9.26
N ILE A 26 7.14 -18.50 8.72
CA ILE A 26 6.08 -18.27 7.74
C ILE A 26 4.75 -18.57 8.43
N THR A 27 3.84 -17.60 8.44
CA THR A 27 2.49 -17.75 8.96
C THR A 27 1.50 -17.57 7.81
N LEU A 28 0.61 -18.54 7.62
CA LEU A 28 -0.40 -18.50 6.58
C LEU A 28 -1.69 -17.87 7.13
N TYR A 29 -2.23 -16.90 6.41
CA TYR A 29 -3.50 -16.24 6.70
C TYR A 29 -4.48 -16.52 5.56
N ARG A 30 -5.76 -16.71 5.90
CA ARG A 30 -6.84 -16.94 4.93
C ARG A 30 -7.49 -15.59 4.56
N GLY A 31 -7.79 -15.40 3.29
CA GLY A 31 -8.32 -14.17 2.70
C GLY A 31 -7.24 -13.32 2.01
N GLY A 32 -7.68 -12.23 1.38
CA GLY A 32 -6.82 -11.25 0.75
C GLY A 32 -5.92 -10.48 1.73
N TYR A 33 -5.10 -9.58 1.17
CA TYR A 33 -4.19 -8.71 1.90
C TYR A 33 -4.87 -7.85 2.98
N SER A 34 -6.03 -7.25 2.70
CA SER A 34 -6.78 -6.44 3.66
C SER A 34 -7.28 -7.24 4.87
N ALA A 35 -7.64 -8.51 4.66
CA ALA A 35 -8.04 -9.41 5.75
C ALA A 35 -6.82 -9.82 6.60
N PHE A 36 -5.69 -10.07 5.94
CA PHE A 36 -4.41 -10.28 6.60
C PHE A 36 -3.99 -9.08 7.48
N GLU A 37 -4.04 -7.85 6.97
CA GLU A 37 -3.68 -6.65 7.75
C GLU A 37 -4.55 -6.50 9.00
N ARG A 38 -5.87 -6.70 8.87
CA ARG A 38 -6.80 -6.69 10.02
C ARG A 38 -6.46 -7.77 11.04
N ALA A 39 -6.30 -9.02 10.60
CA ALA A 39 -5.97 -10.14 11.48
C ALA A 39 -4.61 -9.94 12.18
N ARG A 40 -3.60 -9.38 11.48
CA ARG A 40 -2.29 -9.05 12.05
C ARG A 40 -2.43 -7.94 13.08
N ALA A 41 -3.14 -6.86 12.78
CA ALA A 41 -3.36 -5.73 13.68
C ALA A 41 -4.07 -6.16 14.97
N GLU A 42 -5.12 -6.98 14.86
CA GLU A 42 -5.82 -7.54 16.02
C GLU A 42 -4.89 -8.41 16.89
N ARG A 43 -4.11 -9.29 16.26
CA ARG A 43 -3.15 -10.16 16.96
C ARG A 43 -2.09 -9.33 17.70
N LEU A 44 -1.55 -8.31 17.05
CA LEU A 44 -0.56 -7.40 17.64
C LEU A 44 -1.17 -6.60 18.79
N ALA A 45 -2.38 -6.08 18.63
CA ALA A 45 -3.09 -5.37 19.70
C ALA A 45 -3.34 -6.27 20.92
N GLN A 46 -3.74 -7.53 20.70
CA GLN A 46 -3.92 -8.51 21.78
C GLN A 46 -2.58 -8.80 22.48
N GLN A 47 -1.49 -8.97 21.71
CA GLN A 47 -0.16 -9.20 22.26
C GLN A 47 0.35 -7.98 23.05
N GLN A 48 0.12 -6.76 22.56
CA GLN A 48 0.49 -5.52 23.25
C GLN A 48 -0.28 -5.36 24.57
N GLN A 49 -1.60 -5.60 24.56
CA GLN A 49 -2.40 -5.58 25.79
C GLN A 49 -1.96 -6.64 26.80
N ALA A 50 -1.60 -7.84 26.32
CA ALA A 50 -1.06 -8.90 27.17
C ALA A 50 0.29 -8.49 27.78
N TYR A 51 1.17 -7.89 26.98
CA TYR A 51 2.46 -7.38 27.41
C TYR A 51 2.32 -6.26 28.45
N GLU A 52 1.46 -5.27 28.22
CA GLU A 52 1.20 -4.18 29.16
C GLU A 52 0.63 -4.67 30.49
N LYS A 53 -0.31 -5.63 30.46
CA LYS A 53 -0.84 -6.28 31.66
C LYS A 53 0.27 -7.01 32.42
N GLN A 54 1.15 -7.72 31.72
CA GLN A 54 2.27 -8.44 32.32
C GLN A 54 3.30 -7.47 32.92
N GLN A 55 3.66 -6.40 32.21
CA GLN A 55 4.52 -5.31 32.68
C GLN A 55 3.96 -4.66 33.96
N ALA A 56 2.67 -4.31 33.97
CA ALA A 56 2.02 -3.75 35.15
C ALA A 56 2.04 -4.73 36.34
N GLN A 57 1.84 -6.03 36.10
CA GLN A 57 1.94 -7.06 37.13
C GLN A 57 3.37 -7.23 37.66
N ARG A 58 4.39 -7.25 36.78
CA ARG A 58 5.81 -7.29 37.17
C ARG A 58 6.14 -6.06 38.02
N ALA A 59 5.83 -4.86 37.55
CA ALA A 59 6.07 -3.61 38.29
C ALA A 59 5.38 -3.59 39.67
N HIS A 60 4.16 -4.11 39.77
CA HIS A 60 3.45 -4.23 41.05
C HIS A 60 4.12 -5.25 42.00
N MET A 61 4.55 -6.40 41.48
CA MET A 61 5.29 -7.41 42.25
C MET A 61 6.65 -6.87 42.73
N GLU A 62 7.39 -6.16 41.86
CA GLU A 62 8.67 -5.52 42.18
C GLU A 62 8.53 -4.45 43.24
N LYS A 63 7.53 -3.55 43.13
CA LYS A 63 7.23 -2.55 44.17
C LYS A 63 6.92 -3.20 45.52
N TYR A 64 6.20 -4.33 45.52
CA TYR A 64 5.90 -5.08 46.75
C TYR A 64 7.17 -5.73 47.34
N ILE A 65 7.99 -6.35 46.50
CA ILE A 65 9.27 -6.96 46.92
C ILE A 65 10.16 -5.87 47.51
N ALA A 66 10.34 -4.74 46.82
CA ALA A 66 11.15 -3.61 47.30
C ALA A 66 10.69 -3.09 48.66
N ARG A 67 9.37 -2.99 48.89
CA ARG A 67 8.78 -2.47 50.13
C ARG A 67 8.85 -3.43 51.31
N PHE A 68 8.82 -4.74 51.07
CA PHE A 68 8.63 -5.74 52.13
C PHE A 68 9.77 -6.77 52.27
N LYS A 69 10.82 -6.70 51.44
CA LYS A 69 11.99 -7.60 51.49
C LYS A 69 12.74 -7.57 52.82
N ALA A 70 12.71 -6.44 53.54
CA ALA A 70 13.40 -6.25 54.82
C ALA A 70 12.54 -6.53 56.07
N GLN A 71 11.24 -6.85 55.93
CA GLN A 71 10.34 -7.10 57.06
C GLN A 71 10.20 -8.60 57.34
N ALA A 72 10.63 -9.04 58.53
CA ALA A 72 10.65 -10.46 58.93
C ALA A 72 9.27 -11.14 58.86
N THR A 73 8.18 -10.43 59.13
CA THR A 73 6.80 -10.96 59.10
C THR A 73 6.26 -11.19 57.68
N LYS A 74 6.80 -10.51 56.66
CA LYS A 74 6.34 -10.60 55.26
C LYS A 74 7.36 -11.22 54.30
N ALA A 75 8.50 -11.67 54.83
CA ALA A 75 9.59 -12.28 54.07
C ALA A 75 9.14 -13.49 53.22
N ARG A 76 8.28 -14.35 53.76
CA ARG A 76 7.75 -15.54 53.05
C ARG A 76 6.88 -15.15 51.84
N GLN A 77 6.10 -14.07 51.94
CA GLN A 77 5.27 -13.58 50.83
C GLN A 77 6.11 -12.87 49.76
N ALA A 78 7.15 -12.12 50.17
CA ALA A 78 8.09 -11.51 49.24
C ALA A 78 8.87 -12.58 48.44
N GLN A 79 9.36 -13.64 49.11
CA GLN A 79 10.02 -14.78 48.46
C GLN A 79 9.12 -15.52 47.47
N SER A 80 7.82 -15.68 47.77
CA SER A 80 6.86 -16.29 46.85
C SER A 80 6.68 -15.47 45.57
N ARG A 81 6.66 -14.14 45.66
CA ARG A 81 6.53 -13.27 44.49
C ARG A 81 7.82 -13.18 43.67
N ILE A 82 9.00 -13.27 44.30
CA ILE A 82 10.29 -13.42 43.60
C ILE A 82 10.26 -14.67 42.71
N LYS A 83 9.86 -15.82 43.26
CA LYS A 83 9.72 -17.08 42.50
C LYS A 83 8.64 -17.03 41.42
N ALA A 84 7.57 -16.27 41.64
CA ALA A 84 6.54 -16.07 40.62
C ALA A 84 7.06 -15.20 39.46
N LEU A 85 7.90 -14.22 39.74
CA LEU A 85 8.53 -13.35 38.75
C LEU A 85 9.60 -14.11 37.95
N GLU A 86 10.36 -15.01 38.58
CA GLU A 86 11.32 -15.91 37.92
C GLU A 86 10.67 -16.97 37.02
N ARG A 87 9.43 -17.38 37.32
CA ARG A 87 8.67 -18.35 36.51
C ARG A 87 7.81 -17.72 35.43
N MET A 88 7.68 -16.39 35.44
CA MET A 88 6.87 -15.68 34.48
C MET A 88 7.61 -15.68 33.13
N GLU A 89 6.99 -16.26 32.10
CA GLU A 89 7.54 -16.23 30.74
C GLU A 89 7.66 -14.78 30.28
N GLU A 90 8.84 -14.41 29.79
CA GLU A 90 9.10 -13.05 29.33
C GLU A 90 8.43 -12.87 27.97
N LEU A 91 7.26 -12.23 27.95
CA LEU A 91 6.63 -11.84 26.69
C LEU A 91 7.48 -10.71 26.10
N SER A 92 7.84 -10.81 24.83
CA SER A 92 8.39 -9.68 24.09
C SER A 92 7.27 -8.68 23.82
N ALA A 93 7.59 -7.38 23.89
CA ALA A 93 6.68 -6.32 23.45
C ALA A 93 6.22 -6.60 22.01
N ALA A 94 4.94 -6.36 21.74
CA ALA A 94 4.40 -6.42 20.39
C ALA A 94 4.79 -5.13 19.66
N HIS A 95 6.09 -4.93 19.43
CA HIS A 95 6.54 -3.83 18.61
C HIS A 95 6.23 -4.17 17.15
N VAL A 96 5.28 -3.44 16.57
CA VAL A 96 5.37 -3.07 15.15
C VAL A 96 6.23 -1.81 15.08
N ASP A 97 7.45 -1.89 15.60
CA ASP A 97 8.40 -0.84 15.31
C ASP A 97 8.80 -1.11 13.86
N SER A 98 8.24 -0.33 12.94
CA SER A 98 8.84 -0.20 11.62
C SER A 98 10.32 0.08 11.86
N PRO A 99 11.24 -0.71 11.29
CA PRO A 99 12.67 -0.44 11.46
C PRO A 99 13.05 0.91 10.84
N PHE A 100 12.13 1.49 10.05
CA PHE A 100 12.23 2.76 9.36
C PHE A 100 11.55 3.87 10.17
N ASN A 101 12.34 4.87 10.53
CA ASN A 101 11.86 6.14 11.08
C ASN A 101 12.70 7.26 10.49
N PHE A 102 12.15 7.93 9.47
CA PHE A 102 12.80 9.06 8.82
C PHE A 102 11.78 10.12 8.47
N VAL A 103 12.27 11.36 8.40
CA VAL A 103 11.49 12.55 8.04
C VAL A 103 12.30 13.34 7.03
N PHE A 104 11.64 13.84 5.99
CA PHE A 104 12.26 14.79 5.08
C PHE A 104 12.40 16.13 5.79
N ARG A 105 13.65 16.55 6.01
CA ARG A 105 13.91 17.87 6.61
C ARG A 105 13.71 18.94 5.55
N GLU A 106 13.18 20.08 5.96
CA GLU A 106 12.97 21.22 5.08
C GLU A 106 14.17 22.16 5.08
N SER A 107 14.35 22.87 3.96
CA SER A 107 15.28 24.00 3.86
C SER A 107 14.73 25.21 4.63
N ASP A 108 15.59 25.91 5.36
CA ASP A 108 15.22 27.11 6.14
C ASP A 108 14.79 28.31 5.26
N LYS A 109 15.07 28.24 3.95
CA LYS A 109 14.77 29.30 2.98
C LYS A 109 13.91 28.76 1.83
N ILE A 110 12.80 29.44 1.57
CA ILE A 110 11.81 29.06 0.57
C ILE A 110 11.64 30.20 -0.44
N SER A 111 11.61 29.86 -1.73
CA SER A 111 11.31 30.80 -2.83
C SER A 111 9.90 30.56 -3.34
N SER A 112 9.19 31.62 -3.73
CA SER A 112 7.88 31.50 -4.38
C SER A 112 7.87 32.31 -5.69
N PRO A 113 7.62 31.68 -6.86
CA PRO A 113 7.47 30.24 -7.07
C PRO A 113 8.79 29.47 -6.85
N LEU A 114 8.71 28.15 -6.59
CA LEU A 114 9.89 27.29 -6.54
C LEU A 114 10.45 27.06 -7.93
N LEU A 115 9.56 26.80 -8.89
CA LEU A 115 9.90 26.55 -10.29
C LEU A 115 8.75 27.01 -11.18
N ASP A 116 9.09 27.66 -12.29
CA ASP A 116 8.12 28.07 -13.31
C ASP A 116 8.62 27.66 -14.69
N LEU A 117 7.85 26.81 -15.37
CA LEU A 117 8.10 26.30 -16.70
C LEU A 117 7.02 26.85 -17.64
N SER A 118 7.43 27.64 -18.63
CA SER A 118 6.52 28.32 -19.56
C SER A 118 6.82 28.00 -21.02
N ASP A 119 5.75 27.55 -21.71
CA ASP A 119 5.72 27.22 -23.14
C ASP A 119 6.88 26.32 -23.58
N ALA A 120 7.24 25.37 -22.73
CA ALA A 120 8.43 24.55 -22.94
C ALA A 120 8.19 23.37 -23.87
N ARG A 121 9.23 23.02 -24.65
CA ARG A 121 9.30 21.75 -25.38
C ARG A 121 10.33 20.86 -24.72
N LEU A 122 9.92 19.65 -24.34
CA LEU A 122 10.75 18.70 -23.62
C LEU A 122 10.94 17.46 -24.49
N GLY A 123 12.17 16.97 -24.58
CA GLY A 123 12.53 15.88 -25.48
C GLY A 123 14.00 15.49 -25.37
N TYR A 124 14.43 14.54 -26.18
CA TYR A 124 15.81 14.09 -26.24
C TYR A 124 16.36 14.33 -27.65
N GLY A 125 17.51 15.01 -27.75
CA GLY A 125 18.10 15.36 -29.04
C GLY A 125 17.10 16.11 -29.92
N ASP A 126 16.76 15.52 -31.07
CA ASP A 126 15.79 16.08 -32.02
C ASP A 126 14.34 15.60 -31.78
N LYS A 127 14.12 14.63 -30.89
CA LYS A 127 12.78 14.06 -30.64
C LYS A 127 12.08 14.80 -29.52
N THR A 128 11.11 15.64 -29.88
CA THR A 128 10.19 16.27 -28.92
C THR A 128 9.19 15.23 -28.40
N ILE A 129 9.03 15.17 -27.07
CA ILE A 129 8.10 14.27 -26.38
C ILE A 129 6.90 15.06 -25.84
N LEU A 130 7.16 16.22 -25.23
CA LEU A 130 6.13 17.10 -24.69
C LEU A 130 6.23 18.48 -25.32
N GLU A 131 5.08 19.03 -25.69
CA GLU A 131 4.94 20.33 -26.33
C GLU A 131 4.11 21.30 -25.48
N LYS A 132 4.51 22.57 -25.50
CA LYS A 132 3.79 23.69 -24.84
C LYS A 132 3.51 23.40 -23.37
N VAL A 133 4.48 22.82 -22.67
CA VAL A 133 4.35 22.50 -21.25
C VAL A 133 4.31 23.81 -20.46
N LYS A 134 3.27 23.95 -19.63
CA LYS A 134 3.11 25.02 -18.65
C LYS A 134 2.93 24.38 -17.29
N LEU A 135 3.83 24.70 -16.37
CA LEU A 135 3.79 24.16 -15.02
C LEU A 135 4.44 25.15 -14.07
N GLN A 136 3.72 25.53 -13.02
CA GLN A 136 4.24 26.33 -11.93
C GLN A 136 4.18 25.50 -10.65
N LEU A 137 5.31 25.40 -9.95
CA LEU A 137 5.41 24.73 -8.66
C LEU A 137 5.57 25.78 -7.57
N THR A 138 4.61 25.83 -6.67
CA THR A 138 4.63 26.67 -5.47
C THR A 138 5.06 25.86 -4.25
N PRO A 139 5.59 26.49 -3.20
CA PRO A 139 5.82 25.80 -1.92
C PRO A 139 4.55 25.11 -1.41
N GLY A 140 4.70 23.89 -0.90
CA GLY A 140 3.60 23.08 -0.38
C GLY A 140 2.70 22.42 -1.44
N ALA A 141 2.97 22.62 -2.74
CA ALA A 141 2.20 21.95 -3.80
C ALA A 141 2.37 20.43 -3.71
N ARG A 142 1.27 19.67 -3.81
CA ARG A 142 1.25 18.21 -3.71
C ARG A 142 0.61 17.61 -4.95
N ILE A 143 1.43 17.22 -5.91
CA ILE A 143 0.99 16.89 -7.26
C ILE A 143 1.29 15.44 -7.61
N GLY A 144 0.27 14.70 -8.06
CA GLY A 144 0.40 13.37 -8.65
C GLY A 144 0.48 13.43 -10.18
N LEU A 145 1.51 12.85 -10.78
CA LEU A 145 1.62 12.72 -12.24
C LEU A 145 1.00 11.42 -12.72
N LEU A 146 -0.05 11.57 -13.49
CA LEU A 146 -0.79 10.50 -14.15
C LEU A 146 -0.41 10.45 -15.63
N GLY A 147 -0.60 9.28 -16.25
CA GLY A 147 -0.37 9.08 -17.67
C GLY A 147 0.11 7.67 -18.01
N PRO A 148 -0.05 7.23 -19.26
CA PRO A 148 0.40 5.91 -19.69
C PRO A 148 1.94 5.78 -19.68
N ASN A 149 2.42 4.54 -19.78
CA ASN A 149 3.85 4.28 -19.86
C ASN A 149 4.40 4.80 -21.19
N GLY A 150 5.54 5.50 -21.15
CA GLY A 150 6.13 6.14 -22.32
C GLY A 150 5.49 7.48 -22.71
N ALA A 151 4.53 8.01 -21.95
CA ALA A 151 3.90 9.30 -22.25
C ALA A 151 4.82 10.53 -22.05
N GLY A 152 5.94 10.36 -21.34
CA GLY A 152 6.90 11.44 -21.06
C GLY A 152 6.98 11.92 -19.62
N LYS A 153 6.36 11.22 -18.65
CA LYS A 153 6.41 11.53 -17.21
C LYS A 153 7.86 11.72 -16.71
N SER A 154 8.72 10.73 -16.93
CA SER A 154 10.14 10.81 -16.55
C SER A 154 10.89 11.91 -17.31
N THR A 155 10.51 12.22 -18.55
CA THR A 155 11.11 13.34 -19.31
C THR A 155 10.78 14.68 -18.66
N LEU A 156 9.53 14.87 -18.22
CA LEU A 156 9.13 16.05 -17.46
C LEU A 156 9.93 16.16 -16.16
N ILE A 157 9.97 15.09 -15.36
CA ILE A 157 10.69 15.08 -14.09
C ILE A 157 12.19 15.39 -14.27
N LYS A 158 12.86 14.79 -15.26
CA LYS A 158 14.28 15.07 -15.52
C LYS A 158 14.56 16.53 -15.86
N ASN A 159 13.63 17.20 -16.56
CA ASN A 159 13.75 18.64 -16.83
C ASN A 159 13.57 19.47 -15.56
N LEU A 160 12.61 19.09 -14.70
CA LEU A 160 12.40 19.75 -13.41
C LEU A 160 13.60 19.55 -12.47
N ALA A 161 14.18 18.36 -12.44
CA ALA A 161 15.40 18.04 -11.69
C ALA A 161 16.64 18.78 -12.23
N GLY A 162 16.68 19.08 -13.53
CA GLY A 162 17.83 19.70 -14.20
C GLY A 162 18.84 18.72 -14.77
N GLU A 163 18.47 17.44 -14.88
CA GLU A 163 19.25 16.46 -15.62
C GLU A 163 19.11 16.63 -17.14
N LEU A 164 18.03 17.28 -17.59
CA LEU A 164 17.76 17.56 -18.98
C LEU A 164 17.38 19.04 -19.15
N GLU A 165 17.91 19.69 -20.18
CA GLU A 165 17.51 21.06 -20.53
C GLU A 165 16.28 21.05 -21.46
N PRO A 166 15.37 22.05 -21.33
CA PRO A 166 14.28 22.21 -22.27
C PRO A 166 14.82 22.51 -23.68
N GLN A 167 14.24 21.89 -24.71
CA GLN A 167 14.60 22.18 -26.11
C GLN A 167 14.20 23.61 -26.52
N SER A 168 13.12 24.13 -25.92
CA SER A 168 12.68 25.52 -26.06
C SER A 168 11.78 25.90 -24.88
N GLY A 169 11.45 27.18 -24.77
CA GLY A 169 10.65 27.75 -23.67
C GLY A 169 11.54 28.30 -22.56
N ARG A 170 10.94 28.60 -21.41
CA ARG A 170 11.65 29.22 -20.28
C ARG A 170 11.39 28.41 -19.00
N LEU A 171 12.48 27.94 -18.40
CA LEU A 171 12.50 27.33 -17.07
C LEU A 171 13.15 28.31 -16.09
N VAL A 172 12.38 28.84 -15.14
CA VAL A 172 12.85 29.70 -14.06
C VAL A 172 12.87 28.90 -12.77
N ARG A 173 13.98 28.95 -12.04
CA ARG A 173 14.15 28.32 -10.72
C ARG A 173 14.24 29.40 -9.66
N GLY A 174 13.59 29.19 -8.52
CA GLY A 174 13.73 30.05 -7.36
C GLY A 174 15.18 30.03 -6.84
N GLU A 175 15.62 31.16 -6.27
CA GLU A 175 17.00 31.34 -5.78
C GLU A 175 17.42 30.30 -4.74
N ASN A 176 16.48 29.88 -3.90
CA ASN A 176 16.71 28.89 -2.83
C ASN A 176 16.13 27.51 -3.17
N LEU A 177 15.97 27.16 -4.44
CA LEU A 177 15.44 25.85 -4.85
C LEU A 177 16.44 24.73 -4.55
N THR A 178 16.04 23.74 -3.75
CA THR A 178 16.78 22.50 -3.50
C THR A 178 15.90 21.33 -3.91
N VAL A 179 16.26 20.66 -5.00
CA VAL A 179 15.48 19.56 -5.57
C VAL A 179 16.02 18.23 -5.07
N GLY A 180 15.19 17.47 -4.37
CA GLY A 180 15.42 16.08 -4.05
C GLY A 180 14.76 15.20 -5.11
N TYR A 181 15.55 14.63 -6.00
CA TYR A 181 15.03 13.77 -7.07
C TYR A 181 15.29 12.30 -6.72
N PHE A 182 14.26 11.45 -6.72
CA PHE A 182 14.36 10.00 -6.59
C PHE A 182 13.89 9.35 -7.90
N ALA A 183 14.74 8.53 -8.50
CA ALA A 183 14.35 7.71 -9.65
C ALA A 183 15.09 6.37 -9.66
N GLN A 184 14.50 5.38 -10.33
CA GLN A 184 15.07 4.04 -10.41
C GLN A 184 16.51 4.02 -10.96
N HIS A 185 16.85 4.87 -11.92
CA HIS A 185 18.21 4.96 -12.48
C HIS A 185 19.24 5.56 -11.51
N GLN A 186 18.81 6.29 -10.46
CA GLN A 186 19.76 6.78 -9.45
C GLN A 186 20.32 5.66 -8.58
N LEU A 187 19.63 4.52 -8.48
CA LEU A 187 20.17 3.34 -7.80
C LEU A 187 21.49 2.89 -8.44
N ASP A 188 21.61 3.09 -9.77
CA ASP A 188 22.81 2.77 -10.54
C ASP A 188 23.91 3.84 -10.42
N SER A 189 23.54 5.05 -9.97
CA SER A 189 24.48 6.16 -9.73
C SER A 189 25.25 6.05 -8.41
N LEU A 190 24.78 5.17 -7.50
CA LEU A 190 25.47 4.90 -6.25
C LEU A 190 26.84 4.26 -6.53
N ASP A 191 27.90 4.85 -5.99
CA ASP A 191 29.23 4.24 -5.94
C ASP A 191 29.17 2.89 -5.23
N ALA A 192 29.23 1.82 -6.02
CA ALA A 192 29.14 0.43 -5.57
C ALA A 192 30.28 0.05 -4.61
N LYS A 193 31.42 0.74 -4.66
CA LYS A 193 32.58 0.45 -3.79
C LYS A 193 32.52 1.23 -2.48
N ALA A 194 31.69 2.27 -2.40
CA ALA A 194 31.51 3.03 -1.18
C ALA A 194 30.51 2.34 -0.24
N THR A 195 30.67 2.61 1.05
CA THR A 195 29.72 2.21 2.10
C THR A 195 28.63 3.28 2.26
N PRO A 196 27.47 2.96 2.85
CA PRO A 196 26.45 3.95 3.19
C PRO A 196 27.00 5.16 3.94
N LEU A 197 27.87 4.89 4.92
CA LEU A 197 28.50 5.94 5.71
C LEU A 197 29.41 6.83 4.85
N LEU A 198 30.20 6.24 3.95
CA LEU A 198 31.09 7.00 3.07
C LEU A 198 30.30 7.89 2.10
N HIS A 199 29.15 7.44 1.60
CA HIS A 199 28.25 8.26 0.79
C HIS A 199 27.82 9.53 1.52
N LEU A 200 27.33 9.39 2.76
CA LEU A 200 26.94 10.54 3.57
C LEU A 200 28.12 11.41 4.01
N GLN A 201 29.27 10.82 4.32
CA GLN A 201 30.48 11.58 4.65
C GLN A 201 30.95 12.46 3.47
N ARG A 202 30.81 11.97 2.23
CA ARG A 202 31.11 12.78 1.03
C ARG A 202 30.12 13.94 0.87
N LEU A 203 28.84 13.70 1.18
CA LEU A 203 27.79 14.72 1.12
C LEU A 203 27.90 15.76 2.26
N ALA A 204 28.32 15.33 3.44
CA ALA A 204 28.44 16.16 4.64
C ALA A 204 29.80 15.96 5.35
N PRO A 205 30.90 16.43 4.75
CA PRO A 205 32.26 16.19 5.26
C PRO A 205 32.53 16.88 6.60
N THR A 206 31.75 17.89 6.96
CA THR A 206 31.89 18.64 8.21
C THR A 206 31.14 18.03 9.39
N GLU A 207 30.28 17.04 9.14
CA GLU A 207 29.41 16.46 10.15
C GLU A 207 30.10 15.33 10.93
N ARG A 208 29.68 15.15 12.18
CA ARG A 208 30.25 14.11 13.04
C ARG A 208 29.77 12.74 12.55
N GLU A 209 30.69 11.78 12.47
CA GLU A 209 30.37 10.42 12.02
C GLU A 209 29.21 9.79 12.80
N GLN A 210 29.15 9.98 14.12
CA GLN A 210 28.04 9.47 14.94
C GLN A 210 26.68 10.03 14.48
N THR A 211 26.61 11.32 14.13
CA THR A 211 25.39 11.95 13.60
C THR A 211 24.94 11.29 12.30
N LEU A 212 25.90 10.96 11.42
CA LEU A 212 25.63 10.27 10.15
C LEU A 212 25.16 8.83 10.38
N ARG A 213 25.78 8.11 11.33
CA ARG A 213 25.36 6.75 11.74
C ARG A 213 23.96 6.75 12.34
N ASP A 214 23.65 7.71 13.21
CA ASP A 214 22.33 7.84 13.84
C ASP A 214 21.24 8.11 12.78
N PHE A 215 21.54 8.97 11.81
CA PHE A 215 20.63 9.26 10.70
C PHE A 215 20.40 8.04 9.79
N LEU A 216 21.48 7.36 9.38
CA LEU A 216 21.40 6.12 8.60
C LEU A 216 20.67 5.00 9.35
N GLY A 217 20.73 5.00 10.68
CA GLY A 217 19.99 4.07 11.53
C GLY A 217 18.47 4.20 11.41
N GLY A 218 17.96 5.37 11.02
CA GLY A 218 16.55 5.63 10.70
C GLY A 218 16.09 5.01 9.37
N PHE A 219 17.04 4.67 8.49
CA PHE A 219 16.83 3.92 7.24
C PHE A 219 17.24 2.44 7.37
N ASP A 220 17.37 1.95 8.62
CA ASP A 220 17.75 0.58 8.96
C ASP A 220 19.17 0.16 8.51
N PHE A 221 20.08 1.12 8.34
CA PHE A 221 21.50 0.82 8.20
C PHE A 221 22.17 0.81 9.58
N ARG A 222 22.36 -0.39 10.14
CA ARG A 222 22.92 -0.57 11.50
C ARG A 222 24.07 -1.57 11.52
N GLY A 223 24.95 -1.42 12.50
CA GLY A 223 26.09 -2.32 12.73
C GLY A 223 26.94 -2.50 11.47
N ALA A 224 27.25 -3.74 11.11
CA ALA A 224 28.12 -4.08 9.99
C ALA A 224 27.61 -3.57 8.62
N ARG A 225 26.29 -3.36 8.45
CA ARG A 225 25.73 -2.87 7.18
C ARG A 225 26.14 -1.43 6.85
N LEU A 226 26.52 -0.63 7.85
CA LEU A 226 27.03 0.74 7.62
C LEU A 226 28.40 0.76 6.95
N ASP A 227 29.17 -0.30 7.17
CA ASP A 227 30.57 -0.42 6.75
C ASP A 227 30.73 -1.40 5.57
N GLU A 228 29.63 -1.94 5.04
CA GLU A 228 29.61 -2.83 3.88
C GLU A 228 29.46 -2.04 2.56
N PRO A 229 30.19 -2.41 1.48
CA PRO A 229 30.03 -1.78 0.18
C PRO A 229 28.65 -1.99 -0.44
N VAL A 230 28.14 -0.95 -1.10
CA VAL A 230 26.83 -0.94 -1.78
C VAL A 230 26.73 -1.98 -2.91
N LEU A 231 27.85 -2.50 -3.43
CA LEU A 231 27.89 -3.58 -4.42
C LEU A 231 27.07 -4.82 -3.97
N ASN A 232 27.10 -5.13 -2.68
CA ASN A 232 26.44 -6.31 -2.11
C ASN A 232 24.97 -6.06 -1.74
N PHE A 233 24.47 -4.84 -1.94
CA PHE A 233 23.12 -4.46 -1.52
C PHE A 233 22.07 -4.93 -2.52
N SER A 234 20.94 -5.36 -1.99
CA SER A 234 19.71 -5.57 -2.75
C SER A 234 19.18 -4.27 -3.35
N GLY A 235 18.26 -4.36 -4.32
CA GLY A 235 17.60 -3.19 -4.90
C GLY A 235 16.87 -2.34 -3.85
N GLY A 236 16.23 -2.98 -2.85
CA GLY A 236 15.57 -2.29 -1.75
C GLY A 236 16.56 -1.58 -0.82
N GLU A 237 17.68 -2.21 -0.47
CA GLU A 237 18.74 -1.56 0.31
C GLU A 237 19.34 -0.36 -0.44
N LYS A 238 19.55 -0.47 -1.75
CA LYS A 238 19.99 0.67 -2.57
C LYS A 238 18.95 1.79 -2.60
N ALA A 239 17.67 1.45 -2.70
CA ALA A 239 16.58 2.43 -2.68
C ALA A 239 16.49 3.16 -1.33
N ARG A 240 16.61 2.44 -0.22
CA ARG A 240 16.69 3.04 1.12
C ARG A 240 17.88 4.00 1.24
N LEU A 241 19.05 3.62 0.71
CA LEU A 241 20.22 4.50 0.74
C LEU A 241 20.02 5.76 -0.11
N ALA A 242 19.49 5.62 -1.33
CA ALA A 242 19.20 6.77 -2.19
C ALA A 242 18.19 7.73 -1.53
N LEU A 243 17.14 7.21 -0.90
CA LEU A 243 16.20 8.02 -0.11
C LEU A 243 16.88 8.72 1.07
N ALA A 244 17.79 8.04 1.76
CA ALA A 244 18.55 8.63 2.87
C ALA A 244 19.41 9.82 2.41
N LEU A 245 20.07 9.68 1.26
CA LEU A 245 20.90 10.76 0.68
C LEU A 245 20.03 11.97 0.32
N ILE A 246 18.89 11.76 -0.33
CA ILE A 246 17.95 12.84 -0.68
C ILE A 246 17.40 13.52 0.57
N ALA A 247 16.98 12.73 1.57
CA ALA A 247 16.44 13.28 2.82
C ALA A 247 17.47 14.11 3.60
N TRP A 248 18.76 13.83 3.43
CA TRP A 248 19.83 14.58 4.07
C TRP A 248 20.05 15.97 3.47
N GLU A 249 19.84 16.14 2.15
CA GLU A 249 20.04 17.40 1.43
C GLU A 249 19.04 18.50 1.79
N LYS A 250 18.04 18.19 2.61
CA LYS A 250 16.96 19.08 3.03
C LYS A 250 16.24 19.74 1.84
N PRO A 251 15.66 18.95 0.92
CA PRO A 251 15.00 19.49 -0.26
C PRO A 251 13.77 20.32 0.11
N ASN A 252 13.41 21.27 -0.75
CA ASN A 252 12.11 21.97 -0.70
C ASN A 252 11.20 21.62 -1.87
N LEU A 253 11.70 20.85 -2.84
CA LEU A 253 10.94 20.18 -3.88
C LEU A 253 11.38 18.72 -3.96
N LEU A 254 10.46 17.77 -3.72
CA LEU A 254 10.67 16.35 -3.93
C LEU A 254 10.07 15.92 -5.26
N LEU A 255 10.89 15.30 -6.11
CA LEU A 255 10.48 14.70 -7.38
C LEU A 255 10.66 13.18 -7.25
N LEU A 256 9.57 12.42 -7.24
CA LEU A 256 9.62 10.98 -6.99
C LEU A 256 9.09 10.21 -8.20
N ASP A 257 9.97 9.50 -8.92
CA ASP A 257 9.61 8.67 -10.08
C ASP A 257 9.56 7.19 -9.67
N GLU A 258 8.34 6.67 -9.50
CA GLU A 258 8.02 5.33 -9.00
C GLU A 258 8.75 4.96 -7.70
N PRO A 259 8.55 5.73 -6.61
CA PRO A 259 9.35 5.58 -5.40
C PRO A 259 9.10 4.29 -4.63
N THR A 260 7.96 3.63 -4.85
CA THR A 260 7.59 2.37 -4.18
C THR A 260 8.22 1.15 -4.84
N ASN A 261 8.82 1.30 -6.02
CA ASN A 261 9.50 0.19 -6.69
C ASN A 261 10.70 -0.27 -5.83
N HIS A 262 10.79 -1.58 -5.61
CA HIS A 262 11.82 -2.21 -4.78
C HIS A 262 11.75 -1.90 -3.27
N LEU A 263 10.75 -1.14 -2.81
CA LEU A 263 10.49 -0.95 -1.38
C LEU A 263 9.57 -2.04 -0.84
N ASP A 264 9.94 -2.58 0.33
CA ASP A 264 9.06 -3.44 1.11
C ASP A 264 7.88 -2.64 1.69
N LEU A 265 6.91 -3.35 2.26
CA LEU A 265 5.70 -2.75 2.79
C LEU A 265 5.98 -1.71 3.88
N GLU A 266 6.88 -2.03 4.81
CA GLU A 266 7.16 -1.21 5.99
C GLU A 266 7.83 0.10 5.57
N MET A 267 8.75 0.04 4.60
CA MET A 267 9.41 1.20 4.04
C MET A 267 8.45 2.06 3.19
N ARG A 268 7.51 1.45 2.45
CA ARG A 268 6.46 2.19 1.74
C ARG A 268 5.57 2.97 2.69
N LEU A 269 5.19 2.36 3.82
CA LEU A 269 4.41 3.03 4.86
C LEU A 269 5.20 4.20 5.47
N ALA A 270 6.47 3.96 5.84
CA ALA A 270 7.33 5.00 6.38
C ALA A 270 7.54 6.16 5.39
N LEU A 271 7.71 5.86 4.10
CA LEU A 271 7.78 6.87 3.05
C LEU A 271 6.47 7.66 2.92
N THR A 272 5.33 6.97 2.94
CA THR A 272 4.01 7.62 2.87
C THR A 272 3.83 8.60 4.02
N MET A 273 4.13 8.18 5.25
CA MET A 273 4.08 9.05 6.43
C MET A 273 5.05 10.23 6.33
N ALA A 274 6.31 9.98 5.91
CA ALA A 274 7.31 11.02 5.74
C ALA A 274 6.90 12.07 4.70
N LEU A 275 6.22 11.67 3.62
CA LEU A 275 5.70 12.58 2.59
C LEU A 275 4.48 13.37 3.06
N GLN A 276 3.63 12.77 3.90
CA GLN A 276 2.50 13.46 4.52
C GLN A 276 2.93 14.56 5.49
N GLU A 277 4.03 14.34 6.22
CA GLU A 277 4.59 15.31 7.15
C GLU A 277 5.46 16.38 6.48
N PHE A 278 5.92 16.13 5.26
CA PHE A 278 6.76 17.08 4.51
C PHE A 278 5.93 18.28 4.04
N GLY A 279 6.35 19.48 4.45
CA GLY A 279 5.75 20.78 4.09
C GLY A 279 6.34 21.44 2.85
N GLY A 280 7.37 20.84 2.24
CA GLY A 280 7.85 21.23 0.91
C GLY A 280 6.89 20.83 -0.21
N ALA A 281 7.25 21.18 -1.45
CA ALA A 281 6.48 20.74 -2.62
C ALA A 281 6.83 19.28 -2.98
N VAL A 282 5.85 18.50 -3.37
CA VAL A 282 5.99 17.09 -3.75
C VAL A 282 5.37 16.86 -5.12
N LEU A 283 6.12 16.18 -5.99
CA LEU A 283 5.66 15.73 -7.29
C LEU A 283 5.92 14.21 -7.41
N VAL A 284 4.86 13.40 -7.40
CA VAL A 284 4.96 11.93 -7.36
C VAL A 284 4.43 11.32 -8.65
N VAL A 285 5.23 10.47 -9.28
CA VAL A 285 4.78 9.49 -10.27
C VAL A 285 4.72 8.14 -9.56
N SER A 286 3.54 7.53 -9.50
CA SER A 286 3.42 6.17 -8.99
C SER A 286 2.25 5.44 -9.61
N HIS A 287 2.40 4.13 -9.74
CA HIS A 287 1.26 3.23 -9.94
C HIS A 287 0.53 2.87 -8.63
N ASP A 288 1.10 3.19 -7.47
CA ASP A 288 0.51 2.92 -6.16
C ASP A 288 -0.59 3.95 -5.84
N ARG A 289 -1.84 3.47 -5.90
CA ARG A 289 -3.03 4.31 -5.66
C ARG A 289 -3.10 4.80 -4.22
N HIS A 290 -2.65 4.00 -3.26
CA HIS A 290 -2.69 4.37 -1.86
C HIS A 290 -1.71 5.50 -1.57
N LEU A 291 -0.49 5.42 -2.12
CA LEU A 291 0.49 6.51 -2.01
C LEU A 291 -0.06 7.81 -2.60
N LEU A 292 -0.61 7.77 -3.82
CA LEU A 292 -1.17 8.96 -4.47
C LEU A 292 -2.34 9.55 -3.65
N LYS A 293 -3.34 8.75 -3.28
CA LYS A 293 -4.49 9.22 -2.48
C LYS A 293 -4.11 9.85 -1.14
N SER A 294 -2.99 9.45 -0.57
CA SER A 294 -2.57 9.87 0.77
C SER A 294 -1.57 11.03 0.78
N THR A 295 -0.91 11.31 -0.35
CA THR A 295 0.20 12.29 -0.43
C THR A 295 -0.01 13.40 -1.45
N THR A 296 -0.97 13.29 -2.38
CA THR A 296 -1.21 14.28 -3.44
C THR A 296 -2.60 14.88 -3.37
N ASP A 297 -2.71 16.18 -3.62
CA ASP A 297 -3.96 16.94 -3.64
C ASP A 297 -4.45 17.16 -5.07
N ASP A 298 -3.53 17.47 -6.00
CA ASP A 298 -3.81 17.76 -7.40
C ASP A 298 -3.22 16.70 -8.33
N PHE A 299 -3.82 16.50 -9.50
CA PHE A 299 -3.31 15.56 -10.51
C PHE A 299 -2.97 16.26 -11.82
N LEU A 300 -1.82 15.89 -12.40
CA LEU A 300 -1.42 16.29 -13.75
C LEU A 300 -1.44 15.07 -14.66
N LEU A 301 -2.15 15.16 -15.78
CA LEU A 301 -2.18 14.14 -16.81
C LEU A 301 -1.16 14.44 -17.90
N VAL A 302 -0.25 13.48 -18.10
CA VAL A 302 0.74 13.48 -19.19
C VAL A 302 0.27 12.50 -20.26
N ALA A 303 -0.25 13.01 -21.37
CA ALA A 303 -0.75 12.21 -22.49
C ALA A 303 -0.72 13.03 -23.79
N ASP A 304 -0.67 12.35 -24.94
CA ASP A 304 -0.74 12.98 -26.28
C ASP A 304 0.26 14.14 -26.48
N GLY A 305 1.44 14.03 -25.86
CA GLY A 305 2.49 15.03 -25.94
C GLY A 305 2.22 16.33 -25.17
N ARG A 306 1.26 16.32 -24.22
CA ARG A 306 0.91 17.49 -23.40
C ARG A 306 0.87 17.14 -21.92
N VAL A 307 0.95 18.18 -21.10
CA VAL A 307 0.77 18.14 -19.65
C VAL A 307 -0.42 19.02 -19.33
N GLN A 308 -1.46 18.47 -18.70
CA GLN A 308 -2.70 19.18 -18.38
C GLN A 308 -3.14 18.81 -16.96
N GLU A 309 -3.87 19.71 -16.31
CA GLU A 309 -4.55 19.40 -15.05
C GLU A 309 -5.62 18.33 -15.29
N PHE A 310 -5.80 17.48 -14.29
CA PHE A 310 -6.77 16.39 -14.31
C PHE A 310 -7.81 16.60 -13.21
N ASP A 311 -9.00 17.08 -13.60
CA ASP A 311 -10.09 17.45 -12.69
C ASP A 311 -10.91 16.25 -12.16
N GLY A 312 -10.29 15.07 -12.05
CA GLY A 312 -10.95 13.82 -11.64
C GLY A 312 -10.18 13.07 -10.56
N ASP A 313 -10.80 12.03 -10.02
CA ASP A 313 -10.15 11.15 -9.04
C ASP A 313 -9.37 9.97 -9.71
N LEU A 314 -8.74 9.11 -8.89
CA LEU A 314 -8.01 7.95 -9.43
C LEU A 314 -8.92 6.90 -10.09
N ASP A 315 -10.21 6.88 -9.77
CA ASP A 315 -11.18 5.99 -10.41
C ASP A 315 -11.57 6.53 -11.80
N ASP A 316 -11.72 7.85 -11.94
CA ASP A 316 -11.84 8.55 -13.22
C ASP A 316 -10.63 8.31 -14.12
N TYR A 317 -9.42 8.39 -13.55
CA TYR A 317 -8.19 8.11 -14.30
C TYR A 317 -8.15 6.66 -14.79
N THR A 318 -8.62 5.70 -13.99
CA THR A 318 -8.68 4.28 -14.39
C THR A 318 -9.59 4.09 -15.61
N ARG A 319 -10.76 4.75 -15.61
CA ARG A 319 -11.67 4.77 -16.76
C ARG A 319 -11.04 5.44 -17.98
N TRP A 320 -10.42 6.60 -17.78
CA TRP A 320 -9.72 7.32 -18.83
C TRP A 320 -8.60 6.47 -19.46
N LEU A 321 -7.84 5.73 -18.66
CA LEU A 321 -6.74 4.88 -19.13
C LEU A 321 -7.24 3.70 -19.97
N ALA A 322 -8.36 3.09 -19.60
CA ALA A 322 -9.00 2.02 -20.38
C ALA A 322 -9.44 2.54 -21.76
N ASP A 323 -10.10 3.70 -21.78
CA ASP A 323 -10.51 4.40 -23.00
C ASP A 323 -9.32 4.78 -23.88
N TYR A 324 -8.25 5.32 -23.27
CA TYR A 324 -7.03 5.70 -23.97
C TYR A 324 -6.37 4.49 -24.64
N ARG A 325 -6.31 3.35 -23.96
CA ARG A 325 -5.79 2.09 -24.52
C ARG A 325 -6.63 1.59 -25.69
N LEU A 326 -7.96 1.72 -25.62
CA LEU A 326 -8.86 1.35 -26.72
C LEU A 326 -8.67 2.24 -27.95
N ARG A 327 -8.52 3.56 -27.76
CA ARG A 327 -8.30 4.52 -28.85
C ARG A 327 -6.95 4.35 -29.54
N ASN A 328 -5.92 4.03 -28.76
CA ASN A 328 -4.53 3.89 -29.23
C ASN A 328 -4.11 2.44 -29.49
N ALA A 329 -5.04 1.49 -29.40
CA ALA A 329 -4.80 0.13 -29.86
C ALA A 329 -4.49 0.17 -31.36
N PRO A 330 -3.42 -0.52 -31.82
CA PRO A 330 -3.07 -0.51 -33.23
C PRO A 330 -4.25 -1.05 -34.06
N VAL A 331 -4.85 -0.18 -34.88
CA VAL A 331 -5.76 -0.61 -35.94
C VAL A 331 -4.93 -1.50 -36.84
N SER A 332 -5.19 -2.81 -36.80
CA SER A 332 -4.49 -3.78 -37.62
C SER A 332 -4.87 -3.55 -39.09
N THR A 333 -4.22 -2.61 -39.75
CA THR A 333 -4.30 -2.37 -41.20
C THR A 333 -3.28 -3.25 -41.90
N THR A 334 -3.55 -4.55 -41.90
CA THR A 334 -2.93 -5.48 -42.86
C THR A 334 -4.07 -6.30 -43.44
N PRO A 335 -4.28 -6.30 -44.78
CA PRO A 335 -5.23 -7.21 -45.40
C PRO A 335 -4.62 -8.61 -45.34
N VAL A 336 -4.86 -9.30 -44.22
CA VAL A 336 -4.53 -10.72 -44.12
C VAL A 336 -5.68 -11.45 -44.80
N ASN A 337 -5.34 -12.12 -45.92
CA ASN A 337 -6.05 -13.31 -46.35
C ASN A 337 -6.09 -14.27 -45.16
N ALA A 338 -7.10 -14.14 -44.31
CA ALA A 338 -7.39 -15.07 -43.24
C ALA A 338 -8.71 -15.76 -43.61
N ASP A 339 -8.60 -17.06 -43.71
CA ASP A 339 -9.63 -18.01 -44.07
C ASP A 339 -11.02 -17.65 -43.50
N LYS A 340 -12.02 -17.68 -44.38
CA LYS A 340 -13.44 -17.46 -44.07
C LYS A 340 -14.04 -18.56 -43.17
N THR A 341 -13.25 -19.51 -42.69
CA THR A 341 -13.69 -20.70 -41.97
C THR A 341 -13.76 -20.48 -40.45
N ASP A 342 -12.97 -19.57 -39.86
CA ASP A 342 -12.84 -19.47 -38.39
C ASP A 342 -13.86 -18.54 -37.71
N LYS A 343 -14.36 -17.49 -38.38
CA LYS A 343 -15.34 -16.56 -37.77
C LYS A 343 -16.71 -17.17 -37.50
N LYS A 344 -17.08 -18.24 -38.23
CA LYS A 344 -18.36 -18.96 -38.02
C LYS A 344 -18.22 -19.99 -36.89
N ALA A 345 -17.07 -20.66 -36.81
CA ALA A 345 -16.73 -21.60 -35.74
C ALA A 345 -16.63 -20.91 -34.38
N GLN A 346 -15.91 -19.79 -34.28
CA GLN A 346 -15.78 -19.02 -33.03
C GLN A 346 -17.12 -18.44 -32.54
N ARG A 347 -18.01 -17.98 -33.45
CA ARG A 347 -19.35 -17.51 -33.07
C ARG A 347 -20.28 -18.64 -32.62
N GLN A 348 -20.16 -19.84 -33.19
CA GLN A 348 -20.93 -21.01 -32.75
C GLN A 348 -20.43 -21.55 -31.41
N GLN A 349 -19.11 -21.57 -31.18
CA GLN A 349 -18.50 -21.96 -29.91
C GLN A 349 -18.87 -21.00 -28.78
N ALA A 350 -18.77 -19.68 -28.99
CA ALA A 350 -19.17 -18.69 -27.99
C ALA A 350 -20.68 -18.71 -27.65
N ALA A 351 -21.53 -19.07 -28.61
CA ALA A 351 -22.98 -19.22 -28.39
C ALA A 351 -23.32 -20.51 -27.63
N ALA A 352 -22.60 -21.62 -27.89
CA ALA A 352 -22.74 -22.87 -27.14
C ALA A 352 -22.24 -22.72 -25.68
N LEU A 353 -21.13 -22.00 -25.47
CA LEU A 353 -20.62 -21.63 -24.14
C LEU A 353 -21.66 -20.91 -23.29
N ARG A 354 -22.34 -19.92 -23.87
CA ARG A 354 -23.38 -19.13 -23.17
C ARG A 354 -24.61 -19.95 -22.84
N GLN A 355 -24.93 -20.99 -23.62
CA GLN A 355 -26.05 -21.89 -23.31
C GLN A 355 -25.73 -22.83 -22.15
N GLN A 356 -24.48 -23.27 -21.99
CA GLN A 356 -24.07 -24.17 -20.89
C GLN A 356 -23.93 -23.45 -19.53
N LEU A 357 -23.49 -22.19 -19.51
CA LEU A 357 -23.33 -21.41 -18.28
C LEU A 357 -24.64 -20.75 -17.77
N ALA A 358 -25.62 -20.57 -18.66
CA ALA A 358 -26.90 -19.92 -18.33
C ALA A 358 -27.72 -20.60 -17.19
N PRO A 359 -27.86 -21.94 -17.10
CA PRO A 359 -28.63 -22.56 -16.01
C PRO A 359 -27.98 -22.35 -14.63
N HIS A 360 -26.65 -22.45 -14.53
CA HIS A 360 -25.92 -22.27 -13.27
C HIS A 360 -25.92 -20.81 -12.81
N LYS A 361 -25.82 -19.86 -13.74
CA LYS A 361 -25.98 -18.44 -13.43
C LYS A 361 -27.37 -18.13 -12.86
N ARG A 362 -28.42 -18.71 -13.45
CA ARG A 362 -29.79 -18.54 -12.93
C ARG A 362 -30.00 -19.15 -11.55
N GLU A 363 -29.27 -20.22 -11.23
CA GLU A 363 -29.31 -20.87 -9.93
C GLU A 363 -28.62 -20.00 -8.86
N ALA A 364 -27.44 -19.46 -9.15
CA ALA A 364 -26.76 -18.50 -8.28
C ALA A 364 -27.61 -17.23 -8.04
N ASP A 365 -28.17 -16.64 -9.10
CA ASP A 365 -29.05 -15.48 -9.01
C ASP A 365 -30.36 -15.76 -8.23
N LYS A 366 -30.79 -17.03 -8.14
CA LYS A 366 -31.96 -17.43 -7.35
C LYS A 366 -31.59 -17.56 -5.87
N LEU A 367 -30.47 -18.21 -5.57
CA LEU A 367 -29.98 -18.38 -4.20
C LEU A 367 -29.67 -17.03 -3.54
N GLU A 368 -29.10 -16.08 -4.28
CA GLU A 368 -28.86 -14.70 -3.81
C GLU A 368 -30.17 -13.99 -3.42
N ARG A 369 -31.22 -14.15 -4.24
CA ARG A 369 -32.54 -13.58 -3.94
C ARG A 369 -33.19 -14.23 -2.71
N ASP A 370 -33.09 -15.55 -2.58
CA ASP A 370 -33.64 -16.28 -1.44
C ASP A 370 -32.89 -15.92 -0.13
N LEU A 371 -31.58 -15.70 -0.20
CA LEU A 371 -30.74 -15.23 0.91
C LEU A 371 -31.12 -13.80 1.33
N GLY A 372 -31.32 -12.90 0.37
CA GLY A 372 -31.83 -11.55 0.65
C GLY A 372 -33.18 -11.54 1.39
N LEU A 373 -34.11 -12.44 1.01
CA LEU A 373 -35.40 -12.58 1.70
C LEU A 373 -35.27 -13.14 3.13
N VAL A 374 -34.31 -14.03 3.37
CA VAL A 374 -34.04 -14.55 4.71
C VAL A 374 -33.43 -13.46 5.59
N ASN A 375 -32.49 -12.67 5.07
CA ASN A 375 -31.84 -11.59 5.82
C ASN A 375 -32.83 -10.48 6.17
N GLU A 376 -33.77 -10.15 5.28
CA GLU A 376 -34.83 -9.18 5.58
C GLU A 376 -35.76 -9.68 6.70
N LYS A 377 -36.09 -10.98 6.72
CA LYS A 377 -36.88 -11.58 7.80
C LYS A 377 -36.12 -11.64 9.12
N LEU A 378 -34.83 -11.96 9.06
CA LEU A 378 -33.95 -12.05 10.21
C LEU A 378 -33.79 -10.69 10.87
N ALA A 379 -33.61 -9.63 10.07
CA ALA A 379 -33.60 -8.25 10.55
C ALA A 379 -34.89 -7.85 11.28
N LYS A 380 -36.07 -8.24 10.76
CA LYS A 380 -37.37 -7.98 11.42
C LYS A 380 -37.52 -8.73 12.75
N VAL A 381 -37.01 -9.97 12.83
CA VAL A 381 -37.01 -10.75 14.08
C VAL A 381 -36.03 -10.16 15.10
N GLU A 382 -34.86 -9.70 14.65
CA GLU A 382 -33.87 -9.06 15.52
C GLU A 382 -34.32 -7.68 16.02
N GLU A 383 -35.02 -6.91 15.19
CA GLU A 383 -35.66 -5.66 15.59
C GLU A 383 -36.77 -5.91 16.63
N ALA A 384 -37.58 -6.96 16.46
CA ALA A 384 -38.56 -7.37 17.46
C ALA A 384 -37.91 -7.85 18.77
N LEU A 385 -36.77 -8.56 18.70
CA LEU A 385 -36.00 -8.97 19.87
C LEU A 385 -35.29 -7.81 20.58
N ALA A 386 -35.06 -6.68 19.90
CA ALA A 386 -34.47 -5.48 20.51
C ALA A 386 -35.45 -4.71 21.41
N ASP A 387 -36.75 -4.98 21.32
CA ASP A 387 -37.75 -4.35 22.19
C ASP A 387 -37.71 -4.94 23.61
N SER A 388 -37.31 -4.09 24.56
CA SER A 388 -37.19 -4.40 25.99
C SER A 388 -38.46 -4.97 26.64
N THR A 389 -39.65 -4.69 26.09
CA THR A 389 -40.94 -5.19 26.61
C THR A 389 -41.14 -6.70 26.37
N ASN A 390 -40.42 -7.28 25.40
CA ASN A 390 -40.49 -8.73 25.12
C ASN A 390 -39.76 -9.58 26.18
N TYR A 391 -38.96 -8.98 27.07
CA TYR A 391 -38.25 -9.67 28.16
C TYR A 391 -39.03 -9.69 29.49
N GLU A 392 -40.23 -9.11 29.51
CA GLU A 392 -41.12 -9.14 30.68
C GLU A 392 -41.73 -10.54 30.88
N ALA A 393 -42.02 -10.90 32.14
CA ALA A 393 -42.50 -12.23 32.50
C ALA A 393 -43.81 -12.64 31.79
N ALA A 394 -44.62 -11.66 31.37
CA ALA A 394 -45.86 -11.88 30.63
C ALA A 394 -45.66 -12.28 29.15
N ASN A 395 -44.49 -11.98 28.56
CA ASN A 395 -44.21 -12.19 27.13
C ASN A 395 -43.22 -13.35 26.88
N LYS A 396 -42.99 -14.20 27.88
CA LYS A 396 -42.02 -15.32 27.84
C LYS A 396 -42.22 -16.27 26.66
N ASP A 397 -43.47 -16.58 26.33
CA ASP A 397 -43.77 -17.50 25.21
C ASP A 397 -43.44 -16.85 23.86
N LYS A 398 -43.77 -15.56 23.68
CA LYS A 398 -43.44 -14.77 22.49
C LYS A 398 -41.94 -14.61 22.30
N LEU A 399 -41.19 -14.37 23.38
CA LEU A 399 -39.73 -14.30 23.34
C LEU A 399 -39.10 -15.64 22.94
N ARG A 400 -39.62 -16.75 23.47
CA ARG A 400 -39.15 -18.09 23.11
C ARG A 400 -39.39 -18.39 21.63
N ASP A 401 -40.54 -18.01 21.11
CA ASP A 401 -40.90 -18.22 19.70
C ASP A 401 -40.03 -17.36 18.76
N LEU A 402 -39.77 -16.09 19.12
CA LEU A 402 -38.86 -15.22 18.36
C LEU A 402 -37.41 -15.74 18.35
N LEU A 403 -36.90 -16.24 19.49
CA LEU A 403 -35.57 -16.84 19.56
C LEU A 403 -35.48 -18.15 18.75
N ALA A 404 -36.55 -18.96 18.75
CA ALA A 404 -36.61 -20.17 17.94
C ALA A 404 -36.68 -19.85 16.43
N GLU A 405 -37.43 -18.81 16.05
CA GLU A 405 -37.50 -18.33 14.67
C GLU A 405 -36.15 -17.73 14.21
N GLN A 406 -35.48 -16.94 15.06
CA GLN A 406 -34.13 -16.42 14.78
C GLN A 406 -33.12 -17.54 14.57
N ALA A 407 -33.11 -18.56 15.44
CA ALA A 407 -32.20 -19.69 15.30
C ALA A 407 -32.45 -20.46 14.00
N LYS A 408 -33.72 -20.65 13.62
CA LYS A 408 -34.10 -21.31 12.38
C LYS A 408 -33.68 -20.50 11.14
N LEU A 409 -33.87 -19.18 11.17
CA LEU A 409 -33.48 -18.30 10.08
C LEU A 409 -31.95 -18.23 9.92
N LYS A 410 -31.17 -18.19 11.02
CA LYS A 410 -29.70 -18.23 10.97
C LYS A 410 -29.15 -19.54 10.39
N VAL A 411 -29.75 -20.68 10.73
CA VAL A 411 -29.38 -21.96 10.11
C VAL A 411 -29.69 -21.93 8.61
N ARG A 412 -30.86 -21.38 8.24
CA ARG A 412 -31.26 -21.31 6.82
C ARG A 412 -30.41 -20.32 6.00
N GLU A 413 -30.00 -19.21 6.61
CA GLU A 413 -29.07 -18.23 6.04
C GLU A 413 -27.74 -18.92 5.72
N SER A 414 -27.13 -19.60 6.70
CA SER A 414 -25.88 -20.34 6.51
C SER A 414 -25.98 -21.42 5.44
N GLU A 415 -27.09 -22.18 5.39
CA GLU A 415 -27.30 -23.18 4.32
C GLU A 415 -27.40 -22.55 2.92
N LEU A 416 -28.06 -21.39 2.81
CA LEU A 416 -28.21 -20.68 1.54
C LEU A 416 -26.91 -20.00 1.11
N GLU A 417 -26.14 -19.47 2.05
CA GLU A 417 -24.80 -18.91 1.83
C GLU A 417 -23.84 -19.97 1.30
N ASP A 418 -23.78 -21.14 1.98
CA ASP A 418 -22.93 -22.25 1.55
C ASP A 418 -23.32 -22.76 0.15
N ALA A 419 -24.62 -22.91 -0.11
CA ALA A 419 -25.11 -23.32 -1.43
C ALA A 419 -24.83 -22.28 -2.52
N TRP A 420 -24.94 -20.99 -2.20
CA TRP A 420 -24.67 -19.90 -3.14
C TRP A 420 -23.18 -19.82 -3.48
N MET A 421 -22.30 -19.95 -2.48
CA MET A 421 -20.85 -19.99 -2.70
C MET A 421 -20.45 -21.19 -3.57
N GLN A 422 -21.01 -22.38 -3.32
CA GLN A 422 -20.76 -23.56 -4.16
C GLN A 422 -21.24 -23.35 -5.61
N ALA A 423 -22.38 -22.68 -5.81
CA ALA A 423 -22.89 -22.37 -7.14
C ALA A 423 -21.99 -21.37 -7.90
N LEU A 424 -21.40 -20.39 -7.19
CA LEU A 424 -20.46 -19.43 -7.75
C LEU A 424 -19.10 -20.08 -8.09
N GLU A 425 -18.57 -20.92 -7.19
CA GLU A 425 -17.33 -21.68 -7.44
C GLU A 425 -17.47 -22.60 -8.66
N LEU A 426 -18.62 -23.28 -8.79
CA LEU A 426 -18.89 -24.13 -9.96
C LEU A 426 -19.00 -23.31 -11.26
N LEU A 427 -19.60 -22.12 -11.20
CA LEU A 427 -19.66 -21.20 -12.33
C LEU A 427 -18.27 -20.76 -12.78
N GLU A 428 -17.42 -20.41 -11.82
CA GLU A 428 -16.07 -19.95 -12.05
C GLU A 428 -15.17 -21.09 -12.57
N SER A 429 -15.29 -22.30 -12.02
CA SER A 429 -14.56 -23.47 -12.51
C SER A 429 -14.97 -23.83 -13.93
N MET A 430 -16.27 -23.81 -14.23
CA MET A 430 -16.76 -24.07 -15.59
C MET A 430 -16.34 -22.97 -16.57
N GLN A 431 -16.29 -21.70 -16.14
CA GLN A 431 -15.74 -20.62 -16.94
C GLN A 431 -14.25 -20.82 -17.24
N ALA A 432 -13.45 -21.18 -16.23
CA ALA A 432 -12.02 -21.42 -16.38
C ALA A 432 -11.70 -22.64 -17.26
N GLU A 433 -12.43 -23.75 -17.11
CA GLU A 433 -12.29 -24.93 -17.99
C GLU A 433 -12.65 -24.59 -19.45
N LEU A 434 -13.64 -23.73 -19.65
CA LEU A 434 -14.07 -23.28 -20.97
C LEU A 434 -13.08 -22.29 -21.62
N GLU A 435 -12.46 -21.40 -20.86
CA GLU A 435 -11.38 -20.51 -21.34
C GLU A 435 -10.09 -21.28 -21.68
N ALA A 436 -9.83 -22.39 -21.00
CA ALA A 436 -8.69 -23.26 -21.29
C ALA A 436 -8.89 -24.12 -22.55
N LEU A 437 -10.13 -24.34 -22.99
CA LEU A 437 -10.51 -25.11 -24.18
C LEU A 437 -10.65 -24.25 -25.45
N SER A 438 -10.75 -22.93 -25.32
CA SER A 438 -10.79 -21.95 -26.41
C SER A 438 -9.41 -21.40 -26.75
#